data_AF-A0A537GXQ6-F1
#
_entry.id   AF-A0A537GXQ6-F1
#
_cell.length_a   1.000
_cell.length_b   1.000
_cell.length_c   1.000
_cell.angle_alpha   90.00
_cell.angle_beta   90.00
_cell.angle_gamma   90.00
#
_symmetry.space_group_name_H-M   'P 1'
#
loop_
_entity.id
_entity.type
_entity.pdbx_description
1 polymer ?
#
loop_
_entity_poly.entity_id
_entity_poly.type
_entity_poly.pdbx_seq_one_letter_code
_entity_poly.pdbx_strand_id
1 'polypeptide(L)' 'MKNDALPIEGIDYVELYVGNAKQASYFYKNGFGFTPVAYSGPETGV' A
#
# COMPACT_ATOMS: atom_id res chain seq x y z
N MET A 1 -29.25 3.87 -16.06
CA MET A 1 -27.78 3.85 -16.01
C MET A 1 -27.33 2.41 -15.80
N LYS A 2 -27.16 1.66 -16.89
CA LYS A 2 -26.62 0.30 -16.91
C LYS A 2 -25.80 0.22 -18.20
N ASN A 3 -24.56 -0.25 -18.09
CA ASN A 3 -23.48 -0.32 -19.11
C ASN A 3 -22.38 0.73 -18.92
N ASP A 4 -21.79 0.78 -17.72
CA ASP A 4 -20.41 1.25 -17.60
C ASP A 4 -19.50 0.03 -17.85
N ALA A 5 -18.63 0.12 -18.86
CA ALA A 5 -17.75 -0.98 -19.26
C ALA A 5 -16.56 -1.15 -18.32
N LEU A 6 -16.25 -0.12 -17.50
CA LEU A 6 -15.16 -0.11 -16.54
C LEU A 6 -15.62 0.61 -15.26
N PRO A 7 -16.53 0.00 -14.47
CA PRO A 7 -17.03 0.61 -13.25
C PRO A 7 -15.90 0.82 -12.24
N ILE A 8 -15.87 2.00 -11.63
CA ILE A 8 -14.92 2.33 -10.56
C ILE A 8 -15.48 1.82 -9.22
N GLU A 9 -14.85 0.78 -8.68
CA GLU A 9 -15.25 0.16 -7.41
C GLU A 9 -14.68 0.89 -6.18
N GLY A 10 -13.58 1.62 -6.33
CA GLY A 10 -12.93 2.34 -5.25
C GLY A 10 -11.42 2.52 -5.45
N ILE A 11 -10.74 2.95 -4.39
CA ILE A 11 -9.28 3.04 -4.34
C ILE A 11 -8.75 1.71 -3.79
N ASP A 12 -7.85 1.08 -4.54
CA ASP A 12 -7.23 -0.20 -4.14
C ASP A 12 -6.10 0.03 -3.13
N TYR A 13 -5.10 0.85 -3.49
CA TYR A 13 -4.00 1.23 -2.59
C TYR A 13 -3.37 2.57 -3.00
N VAL A 14 -2.47 3.06 -2.15
CA VAL A 14 -1.60 4.22 -2.42
C VAL A 14 -0.15 3.78 -2.33
N GLU A 15 0.63 4.01 -3.39
CA GLU A 15 2.06 3.76 -3.41
C GLU A 15 2.86 5.02 -3.03
N LEU A 16 3.79 4.88 -2.09
CA LEU A 16 4.61 5.98 -1.60
C LEU A 16 6.08 5.72 -1.92
N TYR A 17 6.65 6.53 -2.81
CA TYR A 17 8.09 6.58 -3.04
C TYR A 17 8.75 7.40 -1.93
N VAL A 18 9.60 6.75 -1.15
CA VAL A 18 10.23 7.34 0.04
C VAL A 18 11.71 6.97 0.11
N GLY A 19 12.51 7.78 0.82
CA GLY A 19 13.93 7.50 0.99
C GLY A 19 14.22 6.23 1.80
N ASN A 20 13.38 5.89 2.79
CA ASN A 20 13.53 4.68 3.59
C ASN A 20 12.16 4.03 3.90
N ALA A 21 11.80 3.00 3.14
CA ALA A 21 10.51 2.31 3.26
C ALA A 21 10.31 1.62 4.62
N LYS A 22 11.38 1.10 5.24
CA LYS A 22 11.28 0.43 6.55
C LYS A 22 10.89 1.42 7.65
N GLN A 23 11.53 2.58 7.68
CA GLN A 23 11.19 3.63 8.65
C GLN A 23 9.80 4.23 8.38
N ALA A 24 9.42 4.44 7.11
CA ALA A 24 8.08 4.90 6.76
C ALA A 24 7.00 3.92 7.21
N SER A 25 7.19 2.62 6.97
CA SER A 25 6.26 1.59 7.46
C SER A 25 6.12 1.62 8.99
N TYR A 26 7.22 1.82 9.72
CA TYR A 26 7.19 1.97 11.18
C TYR A 26 6.38 3.20 11.60
N PHE A 27 6.58 4.34 10.94
CA PHE A 27 5.83 5.56 11.22
C PHE A 27 4.33 5.37 10.99
N TYR A 28 3.90 4.77 9.88
CA TYR A 28 2.47 4.53 9.62
C TYR A 28 1.85 3.51 10.57
N LYS A 29 2.58 2.45 10.93
CA LYS A 29 2.11 1.48 11.92
C LYS A 29 1.85 2.10 13.29
N ASN A 30 2.83 2.86 13.81
CA ASN A 30 2.77 3.38 15.18
C ASN A 30 2.02 4.71 15.29
N GLY A 31 2.14 5.57 14.28
CA GLY A 31 1.50 6.89 14.27
C GLY A 31 0.03 6.84 13.86
N PHE A 32 -0.34 5.94 12.94
CA PHE A 32 -1.71 5.86 12.41
C PHE A 32 -2.41 4.52 12.71
N GLY A 33 -1.76 3.59 13.41
CA GLY A 33 -2.34 2.31 13.77
C GLY A 33 -2.46 1.32 12.60
N PHE A 34 -1.68 1.50 11.53
CA PHE A 34 -1.77 0.62 10.36
C PHE A 34 -1.20 -0.76 10.68
N THR A 35 -1.79 -1.80 10.08
CA THR A 35 -1.33 -3.19 10.23
C THR A 35 -0.65 -3.64 8.93
N PRO A 36 0.60 -4.14 8.97
CA PRO A 36 1.25 -4.71 7.79
C PRO A 36 0.52 -5.97 7.34
N VAL A 37 0.23 -6.05 6.05
CA VAL A 37 -0.45 -7.21 5.43
C VAL A 37 0.44 -7.95 4.44
N ALA A 38 1.50 -7.31 3.93
CA ALA A 38 2.44 -7.89 2.97
C ALA A 38 3.83 -7.23 3.08
N TYR A 39 4.84 -7.88 2.51
CA TYR A 39 6.22 -7.38 2.40
C TYR A 39 6.87 -7.87 1.10
N SER A 40 7.67 -7.02 0.47
CA SER A 40 8.48 -7.34 -0.70
C SER A 40 9.83 -6.63 -0.59
N GLY A 41 10.91 -7.39 -0.72
CA GLY A 41 12.30 -6.95 -0.62
C GLY A 41 13.29 -8.04 -1.06
N PRO A 42 14.60 -7.81 -0.91
CA PRO A 42 15.63 -8.77 -1.32
C PRO A 42 15.44 -10.18 -0.75
N GLU A 43 14.92 -10.28 0.47
CA GLU A 43 14.61 -11.53 1.16
C GLU A 43 13.46 -12.32 0.51
N THR A 44 12.63 -11.65 -0.29
CA THR A 44 11.54 -12.26 -1.07
C THR A 44 11.90 -12.54 -2.53
N GLY A 45 13.15 -12.32 -2.93
CA GLY A 45 13.65 -12.67 -4.27
C GLY A 45 13.48 -11.58 -5.33
N VAL A 46 13.36 -10.32 -4.91
CA VAL A 46 13.30 -9.14 -5.79
C VAL A 46 14.63 -8.40 -5.79
#